data_AF-R1GG98-F1
#
_entry.id   AF-R1GG98-F1
#
_cell.length_a   1.000
_cell.length_b   1.000
_cell.length_c   1.000
_cell.angle_alpha   90.00
_cell.angle_beta   90.00
_cell.angle_gamma   90.00
#
_symmetry.space_group_name_H-M   'P 1'
#
loop_
_entity.id
_entity.type
_entity.pdbx_description
1 polymer ?
#
loop_
_entity_poly.entity_id
_entity_poly.type
_entity_poly.pdbx_seq_one_letter_code
_entity_poly.pdbx_strand_id
1 'polypeptide(L)'
;METTTSQQAFRFGPYVALSGLFFTLAAYLIHRIPAVHPHLQYTAWAARYGPLYTIMKGNTPYLIISSAPLAHELLNKRGQLTAGRPAHRLDLEGRGNYVPAMMSGPRWRAARKMWHSILNVGAARCYLPYQTLEASKLLVDVADDPARLRRHLERFSNKIDRVVGPDRLPRDEDAVDLPYTRQVIQELQRWISVAPLALPHATTAPMQVGEWHIPAGTVLVLNTYAIHTDPATYPEPREFRPERWEGKLEMVTSDEQVGARTDLFAFGAGRRVCPGQHLAERNLFFMVSYMLWAFDIKKQKDDGGREIDIDMDDLRPGIVNTINPYSVDVKPRSAGRLELVKANWAEQREKLLDANEQWIQSPEAVTSVMAKTAK
;
A
#
# COMPACT_ATOMS: atom_id res chain seq x y z
N MET A 1 -13.44 35.61 -34.76
CA MET A 1 -12.91 34.93 -35.95
C MET A 1 -11.50 34.51 -35.64
N GLU A 2 -11.23 33.21 -35.78
CA GLU A 2 -9.92 32.52 -35.90
C GLU A 2 -8.96 32.66 -34.69
N THR A 3 -8.80 31.70 -33.76
CA THR A 3 -8.42 30.26 -33.78
C THR A 3 -7.10 29.92 -34.49
N THR A 4 -6.20 29.27 -33.71
CA THR A 4 -5.16 28.28 -34.09
C THR A 4 -3.88 28.87 -34.72
N THR A 5 -2.63 28.49 -34.41
CA THR A 5 -2.06 27.19 -34.06
C THR A 5 -0.59 27.36 -33.58
N SER A 6 -0.16 26.71 -32.49
CA SER A 6 1.12 25.96 -32.46
C SER A 6 1.16 24.98 -31.26
N GLN A 7 0.18 24.07 -31.21
CA GLN A 7 0.34 22.82 -30.46
C GLN A 7 1.23 21.89 -31.30
N GLN A 8 2.52 21.81 -31.00
CA GLN A 8 3.31 20.62 -31.35
C GLN A 8 3.11 19.59 -30.24
N ALA A 9 1.97 18.91 -30.31
CA ALA A 9 1.70 17.69 -29.57
C ALA A 9 2.54 16.55 -30.17
N PHE A 10 3.51 16.03 -29.43
CA PHE A 10 4.16 14.77 -29.80
C PHE A 10 3.25 13.60 -29.42
N ARG A 11 2.32 13.27 -30.31
CA ARG A 11 1.63 11.98 -30.30
C ARG A 11 2.61 10.93 -30.82
N PHE A 12 3.07 10.01 -29.97
CA PHE A 12 3.86 8.87 -30.41
C PHE A 12 2.92 7.88 -31.14
N GLY A 13 2.84 8.00 -32.47
CA GLY A 13 2.26 7.00 -33.37
C GLY A 13 3.19 5.80 -33.57
N PRO A 14 2.72 4.71 -34.22
CA PRO A 14 3.41 3.44 -34.26
C PRO A 14 4.66 3.54 -35.15
N TYR A 15 5.82 3.18 -34.59
CA TYR A 15 7.10 2.92 -35.29
C TYR A 15 7.43 3.82 -36.50
N VAL A 16 8.18 4.90 -36.25
CA VAL A 16 9.02 5.52 -37.28
C VAL A 16 10.46 5.02 -37.07
N ALA A 17 11.05 4.48 -38.14
CA ALA A 17 12.43 4.02 -38.16
C ALA A 17 13.40 5.12 -37.67
N LEU A 18 14.27 4.73 -36.73
CA LEU A 18 15.10 5.60 -35.91
C LEU A 18 16.27 6.22 -36.70
N SER A 19 16.37 7.55 -36.68
CA SER A 19 17.60 8.30 -36.97
C SER A 19 18.13 8.95 -35.69
N GLY A 20 19.45 9.21 -35.65
CA GLY A 20 20.25 9.46 -34.43
C GLY A 20 19.77 10.54 -33.45
N LEU A 21 18.86 11.43 -33.85
CA LEU A 21 18.28 12.46 -32.97
C LEU A 21 17.47 11.85 -31.81
N PHE A 22 16.78 10.72 -32.04
CA PHE A 22 15.96 10.03 -31.04
C PHE A 22 16.78 9.42 -29.91
N PHE A 23 18.00 8.95 -30.22
CA PHE A 23 18.90 8.35 -29.23
C PHE A 23 19.43 9.41 -28.25
N THR A 24 19.77 10.60 -28.75
CA THR A 24 20.15 11.76 -27.93
C THR A 24 19.03 12.25 -27.02
N LEU A 25 17.77 12.29 -27.50
CA LEU A 25 16.64 12.77 -26.70
C LEU A 25 16.20 11.74 -25.63
N ALA A 26 16.20 10.45 -25.96
CA ALA A 26 15.92 9.39 -25.00
C ALA A 26 17.00 9.32 -23.91
N ALA A 27 18.28 9.43 -24.28
CA ALA A 27 19.37 9.55 -23.33
C ALA A 27 19.23 10.82 -22.45
N TYR A 28 18.84 11.95 -23.03
CA TYR A 28 18.66 13.21 -22.29
C TYR A 28 17.58 13.13 -21.21
N LEU A 29 16.48 12.42 -21.46
CA LEU A 29 15.38 12.29 -20.50
C LEU A 29 15.67 11.28 -19.39
N ILE A 30 16.46 10.23 -19.64
CA ILE A 30 16.84 9.25 -18.60
C ILE A 30 17.64 9.92 -17.48
N HIS A 31 18.55 10.85 -17.81
CA HIS A 31 19.32 11.60 -16.81
C HIS A 31 18.46 12.52 -15.92
N ARG A 32 17.22 12.82 -16.35
CA ARG A 32 16.25 13.60 -15.56
C ARG A 32 15.42 12.75 -14.62
N ILE A 33 15.51 11.41 -14.68
CA ILE A 33 14.83 10.53 -13.73
C ILE A 33 15.66 10.53 -12.44
N PRO A 34 15.16 11.10 -11.34
CA PRO A 34 15.92 11.14 -10.11
C PRO A 34 16.13 9.72 -9.57
N ALA A 35 17.31 9.47 -9.00
CA ALA A 35 17.64 8.18 -8.41
C ALA A 35 16.75 7.84 -7.20
N VAL A 36 16.27 8.89 -6.53
CA VAL A 36 15.39 8.84 -5.37
C VAL A 36 14.03 9.47 -5.74
N HIS A 37 12.92 8.83 -5.36
CA HIS A 37 11.56 9.27 -5.66
C HIS A 37 11.22 9.53 -7.16
N PRO A 38 11.47 8.58 -8.07
CA PRO A 38 11.19 8.74 -9.51
C PRO A 38 9.71 8.98 -9.84
N HIS A 39 8.79 8.62 -8.94
CA HIS A 39 7.35 8.87 -9.10
C HIS A 39 7.00 10.35 -9.20
N LEU A 40 7.77 11.25 -8.55
CA LEU A 40 7.53 12.68 -8.65
C LEU A 40 7.76 13.18 -10.08
N GLN A 41 8.89 12.78 -10.69
CA GLN A 41 9.19 13.12 -12.08
C GLN A 41 8.19 12.49 -13.06
N TYR A 42 7.78 11.25 -12.81
CA TYR A 42 6.78 10.60 -13.64
C TYR A 42 5.40 11.27 -13.56
N THR A 43 5.06 11.83 -12.40
CA THR A 43 3.82 12.59 -12.20
C THR A 43 3.90 13.94 -12.92
N ALA A 44 5.03 14.63 -12.83
CA ALA A 44 5.26 15.87 -13.59
C ALA A 44 5.19 15.63 -15.11
N TRP A 45 5.70 14.50 -15.60
CA TRP A 45 5.57 14.11 -17.00
C TRP A 45 4.14 13.71 -17.38
N ALA A 46 3.38 13.09 -16.47
CA ALA A 46 1.97 12.80 -16.71
C ALA A 46 1.15 14.09 -16.93
N ALA A 47 1.43 15.14 -16.16
CA ALA A 47 0.81 16.44 -16.35
C ALA A 47 1.15 17.09 -17.71
N ARG A 48 2.36 16.84 -18.23
CA ARG A 48 2.84 17.43 -19.50
C ARG A 48 2.43 16.64 -20.74
N TYR A 49 2.50 15.31 -20.68
CA TYR A 49 2.34 14.43 -21.85
C TYR A 49 1.03 13.63 -21.83
N GLY A 50 0.27 13.72 -20.74
CA GLY A 50 -0.96 12.97 -20.53
C GLY A 50 -0.76 11.75 -19.61
N PRO A 51 -1.86 11.11 -19.19
CA PRO A 51 -1.86 10.08 -18.15
C PRO A 51 -1.26 8.73 -18.57
N LEU A 52 -0.91 8.58 -19.86
CA LEU A 52 -0.25 7.41 -20.43
C LEU A 52 0.86 7.86 -21.36
N TYR A 53 2.09 7.44 -21.10
CA TYR A 53 3.23 7.74 -21.96
C TYR A 53 4.32 6.69 -21.82
N THR A 54 5.21 6.62 -22.81
CA THR A 54 6.31 5.67 -22.85
C THR A 54 7.64 6.36 -22.62
N ILE A 55 8.48 5.77 -21.78
CA ILE A 55 9.91 6.09 -21.66
C ILE A 55 10.73 4.89 -22.13
N MET A 56 11.82 5.12 -22.85
CA MET A 56 12.74 4.05 -23.24
C MET A 56 13.82 3.92 -22.17
N LYS A 57 14.05 2.70 -21.68
CA LYS A 57 15.24 2.36 -20.87
C LYS A 57 16.05 1.33 -21.64
N GLY A 58 17.13 1.77 -22.28
CA GLY A 58 17.81 0.98 -23.29
C GLY A 58 16.86 0.66 -24.45
N ASN A 59 16.74 -0.62 -24.79
CA ASN A 59 15.82 -1.11 -25.82
C ASN A 59 14.42 -1.47 -25.28
N THR A 60 14.18 -1.32 -23.98
CA THR A 60 12.93 -1.76 -23.36
C THR A 60 11.98 -0.56 -23.17
N PRO A 61 10.76 -0.62 -23.73
CA PRO A 61 9.75 0.41 -23.49
C PRO A 61 9.12 0.25 -22.10
N TYR A 62 9.02 1.35 -21.36
CA TYR A 62 8.33 1.47 -20.08
C TYR A 62 7.11 2.36 -20.27
N LEU A 63 5.93 1.76 -20.21
CA LEU A 63 4.64 2.44 -20.26
C LEU A 63 4.23 2.87 -18.85
N ILE A 64 4.18 4.18 -18.62
CA ILE A 64 3.81 4.76 -17.32
C ILE A 64 2.31 5.04 -17.30
N ILE A 65 1.61 4.43 -16.35
CA ILE A 65 0.15 4.52 -16.19
C ILE A 65 -0.13 5.39 -14.97
N SER A 66 -0.74 6.57 -15.18
CA SER A 66 -1.00 7.57 -14.13
C SER A 66 -2.49 7.90 -13.96
N SER A 67 -3.40 7.01 -14.40
CA SER A 67 -4.85 7.22 -14.33
C SER A 67 -5.59 5.93 -13.97
N ALA A 68 -6.59 6.03 -13.09
CA ALA A 68 -7.38 4.89 -12.62
C ALA A 68 -8.12 4.14 -13.74
N PRO A 69 -8.88 4.79 -14.65
CA PRO A 69 -9.47 4.13 -15.82
C PRO A 69 -8.49 3.33 -16.66
N LEU A 70 -7.29 3.88 -16.92
CA LEU A 70 -6.25 3.19 -17.68
C LEU A 70 -5.65 2.01 -16.91
N ALA A 71 -5.47 2.15 -15.60
CA ALA A 71 -5.04 1.05 -14.74
C ALA A 71 -6.05 -0.11 -14.78
N HIS A 72 -7.36 0.17 -14.72
CA HIS A 72 -8.39 -0.85 -14.90
C HIS A 72 -8.36 -1.49 -16.28
N GLU A 73 -8.22 -0.70 -17.34
CA GLU A 73 -8.21 -1.18 -18.73
C GLU A 73 -7.00 -2.10 -19.02
N LEU A 74 -5.81 -1.71 -18.54
CA LEU A 74 -4.55 -2.40 -18.81
C LEU A 74 -4.26 -3.54 -17.83
N LEU A 75 -4.51 -3.34 -16.54
CA LEU A 75 -4.10 -4.28 -15.49
C LEU A 75 -5.25 -5.21 -15.04
N ASN A 76 -6.49 -4.73 -15.00
CA ASN A 76 -7.64 -5.56 -14.62
C ASN A 76 -8.19 -6.31 -15.84
N LYS A 77 -8.76 -5.59 -16.82
CA LYS A 77 -9.41 -6.22 -17.99
C LYS A 77 -8.41 -7.05 -18.81
N ARG A 78 -7.22 -6.49 -19.08
CA ARG A 78 -6.14 -7.17 -19.82
C ARG A 78 -5.13 -7.90 -18.93
N GLY A 79 -5.46 -8.19 -17.68
CA GLY A 79 -4.51 -8.75 -16.73
C GLY A 79 -3.84 -10.06 -17.14
N GLN A 80 -4.38 -10.85 -18.08
CA GLN A 80 -3.68 -12.06 -18.58
C GLN A 80 -2.43 -11.68 -19.39
N LEU A 81 -2.55 -10.62 -20.17
CA LEU A 81 -1.50 -10.13 -21.06
C LEU A 81 -0.49 -9.27 -20.30
N THR A 82 -0.88 -8.68 -19.16
CA THR A 82 -0.03 -7.78 -18.37
C THR A 82 0.45 -8.38 -17.05
N ALA A 83 0.27 -9.69 -16.83
CA ALA A 83 0.72 -10.35 -15.60
C ALA A 83 2.19 -10.83 -15.66
N GLY A 84 3.01 -10.38 -16.61
CA GLY A 84 4.45 -10.67 -16.59
C GLY A 84 5.23 -9.84 -15.57
N ARG A 85 6.52 -10.11 -15.43
CA ARG A 85 7.49 -9.26 -14.72
C ARG A 85 8.68 -8.99 -15.64
N PRO A 86 9.26 -7.77 -15.63
CA PRO A 86 10.52 -7.53 -16.31
C PRO A 86 11.64 -8.33 -15.64
N ALA A 87 12.68 -8.64 -16.41
CA ALA A 87 13.91 -9.17 -15.83
C ALA A 87 14.46 -8.16 -14.81
N HIS A 88 14.70 -8.62 -13.59
CA HIS A 88 15.21 -7.78 -12.50
C HIS A 88 16.45 -8.43 -11.90
N ARG A 89 17.41 -7.61 -11.46
CA ARG A 89 18.66 -8.09 -10.85
C ARG A 89 18.42 -9.05 -9.69
N LEU A 90 17.42 -8.77 -8.84
CA LEU A 90 16.98 -9.69 -7.77
C LEU A 90 16.51 -11.06 -8.26
N ASP A 91 15.85 -11.14 -9.43
CA ASP A 91 15.41 -12.43 -9.99
C ASP A 91 16.60 -13.23 -10.53
N LEU A 92 17.58 -12.53 -11.13
CA LEU A 92 18.83 -13.11 -11.60
C LEU A 92 19.71 -13.60 -10.44
N GLU A 93 19.86 -12.79 -9.38
CA GLU A 93 20.61 -13.13 -8.17
C GLU A 93 19.92 -14.28 -7.39
N GLY A 94 18.58 -14.26 -7.33
CA GLY A 94 17.78 -15.33 -6.74
C GLY A 94 17.68 -16.60 -7.59
N ARG A 95 18.25 -16.62 -8.82
CA ARG A 95 18.15 -17.71 -9.80
C ARG A 95 16.70 -18.18 -10.02
N GLY A 96 15.76 -17.23 -10.09
CA GLY A 96 14.33 -17.51 -10.24
C GLY A 96 13.65 -18.10 -9.00
N ASN A 97 14.29 -18.03 -7.83
CA ASN A 97 13.78 -18.50 -6.54
C ASN A 97 13.81 -17.35 -5.52
N TYR A 98 12.94 -17.44 -4.50
CA TYR A 98 12.88 -16.64 -3.27
C TYR A 98 11.88 -15.46 -3.19
N VAL A 99 11.46 -14.81 -4.29
CA VAL A 99 10.51 -13.68 -4.19
C VAL A 99 9.25 -13.88 -5.05
N PRO A 100 8.16 -14.46 -4.50
CA PRO A 100 6.91 -14.71 -5.23
C PRO A 100 6.32 -13.49 -5.95
N ALA A 101 6.55 -12.30 -5.42
CA ALA A 101 6.12 -11.04 -6.03
C ALA A 101 6.81 -10.74 -7.37
N MET A 102 8.01 -11.28 -7.61
CA MET A 102 8.85 -11.08 -8.80
C MET A 102 8.80 -12.24 -9.80
N MET A 103 8.25 -13.39 -9.42
CA MET A 103 8.14 -14.58 -10.28
C MET A 103 7.18 -14.36 -11.47
N SER A 104 7.35 -15.14 -12.55
CA SER A 104 6.41 -15.20 -13.68
C SER A 104 6.12 -16.64 -14.14
N GLY A 105 5.13 -16.81 -15.01
CA GLY A 105 4.82 -18.10 -15.64
C GLY A 105 4.13 -19.12 -14.72
N PRO A 106 4.26 -20.44 -15.02
CA PRO A 106 3.60 -21.51 -14.27
C PRO A 106 3.95 -21.54 -12.78
N ARG A 107 5.23 -21.28 -12.44
CA ARG A 107 5.71 -21.28 -11.05
C ARG A 107 5.04 -20.18 -10.23
N TRP A 108 4.90 -18.97 -10.81
CA TRP A 108 4.14 -17.90 -10.19
C TRP A 108 2.67 -18.27 -9.99
N ARG A 109 2.01 -18.92 -10.98
CA ARG A 109 0.61 -19.34 -10.84
C ARG A 109 0.43 -20.34 -9.71
N ALA A 110 1.33 -21.32 -9.58
CA ALA A 110 1.33 -22.29 -8.49
C ALA A 110 1.51 -21.60 -7.13
N ALA A 111 2.54 -20.74 -7.01
CA ALA A 111 2.74 -19.94 -5.82
C ALA A 111 1.49 -19.09 -5.52
N ARG A 112 0.99 -18.33 -6.48
CA ARG A 112 -0.20 -17.47 -6.30
C ARG A 112 -1.41 -18.25 -5.80
N LYS A 113 -1.67 -19.46 -6.32
CA LYS A 113 -2.73 -20.34 -5.85
C LYS A 113 -2.54 -20.70 -4.38
N MET A 114 -1.33 -21.10 -4.00
CA MET A 114 -0.94 -21.40 -2.61
C MET A 114 -1.09 -20.18 -1.68
N TRP A 115 -0.52 -19.03 -2.06
CA TRP A 115 -0.63 -17.81 -1.26
C TRP A 115 -2.10 -17.35 -1.12
N HIS A 116 -2.91 -17.48 -2.17
CA HIS A 116 -4.31 -17.09 -2.12
C HIS A 116 -5.16 -18.04 -1.25
N SER A 117 -4.84 -19.33 -1.16
CA SER A 117 -5.55 -20.25 -0.26
C SER A 117 -5.34 -19.91 1.21
N ILE A 118 -4.17 -19.35 1.56
CA ILE A 118 -3.84 -18.98 2.95
C ILE A 118 -4.03 -17.49 3.28
N LEU A 119 -4.16 -16.59 2.29
CA LEU A 119 -4.31 -15.13 2.54
C LEU A 119 -5.64 -14.54 2.05
N ASN A 120 -6.57 -15.35 1.55
CA ASN A 120 -7.91 -14.87 1.23
C ASN A 120 -8.66 -14.37 2.47
N VAL A 121 -9.79 -13.70 2.24
CA VAL A 121 -10.67 -13.13 3.27
C VAL A 121 -10.99 -14.11 4.41
N GLY A 122 -11.36 -15.34 4.08
CA GLY A 122 -11.72 -16.36 5.06
C GLY A 122 -10.51 -16.80 5.89
N ALA A 123 -9.38 -17.09 5.23
CA ALA A 123 -8.14 -17.45 5.90
C ALA A 123 -7.60 -16.31 6.76
N ALA A 124 -7.74 -15.06 6.33
CA ALA A 124 -7.31 -13.87 7.07
C ALA A 124 -7.95 -13.80 8.47
N ARG A 125 -9.14 -14.37 8.69
CA ARG A 125 -9.82 -14.38 10.01
C ARG A 125 -9.19 -15.38 10.97
N CYS A 126 -8.58 -16.45 10.45
CA CYS A 126 -7.92 -17.46 11.26
C CYS A 126 -6.65 -16.93 11.94
N TYR A 127 -6.04 -15.86 11.42
CA TYR A 127 -4.83 -15.24 11.98
C TYR A 127 -5.11 -14.23 13.10
N LEU A 128 -6.38 -14.02 13.49
CA LEU A 128 -6.74 -13.08 14.55
C LEU A 128 -5.89 -13.23 15.82
N PRO A 129 -5.64 -14.44 16.37
CA PRO A 129 -4.81 -14.58 17.57
C PRO A 129 -3.39 -14.04 17.40
N TYR A 130 -2.80 -14.20 16.21
CA TYR A 130 -1.48 -13.64 15.89
C TYR A 130 -1.54 -12.12 15.82
N GLN A 131 -2.54 -11.58 15.13
CA GLN A 131 -2.68 -10.14 14.93
C GLN A 131 -2.95 -9.40 16.25
N THR A 132 -3.79 -9.96 17.11
CA THR A 132 -4.10 -9.36 18.41
C THR A 132 -2.93 -9.47 19.40
N LEU A 133 -2.16 -10.57 19.36
CA LEU A 133 -0.95 -10.71 20.18
C LEU A 133 0.11 -9.66 19.80
N GLU A 134 0.44 -9.57 18.51
CA GLU A 134 1.43 -8.59 18.00
C GLU A 134 0.96 -7.14 18.24
N ALA A 135 -0.33 -6.86 18.05
CA ALA A 135 -0.91 -5.56 18.39
C ALA A 135 -0.78 -5.26 19.89
N SER A 136 -0.97 -6.25 20.76
CA SER A 136 -0.83 -6.09 22.21
C SER A 136 0.62 -5.86 22.64
N LYS A 137 1.57 -6.60 22.04
CA LYS A 137 3.01 -6.38 22.24
C LYS A 137 3.41 -4.97 21.83
N LEU A 138 2.97 -4.54 20.65
CA LEU A 138 3.22 -3.18 20.17
C LEU A 138 2.75 -2.12 21.17
N LEU A 139 1.60 -2.31 21.82
CA LEU A 139 1.14 -1.37 22.84
C LEU A 139 2.06 -1.34 24.08
N VAL A 140 2.55 -2.50 24.54
CA VAL A 140 3.51 -2.56 25.65
C VAL A 140 4.82 -1.88 25.26
N ASP A 141 5.36 -2.21 24.09
CA ASP A 141 6.61 -1.62 23.58
C ASP A 141 6.48 -0.09 23.46
N VAL A 142 5.31 0.40 23.03
CA VAL A 142 4.99 1.85 23.00
C VAL A 142 4.91 2.48 24.39
N ALA A 143 4.32 1.77 25.35
CA ALA A 143 4.23 2.26 26.72
C ALA A 143 5.60 2.38 27.38
N ASP A 144 6.51 1.47 27.05
CA ASP A 144 7.84 1.38 27.64
C ASP A 144 8.85 2.29 26.93
N ASP A 145 8.73 2.50 25.60
CA ASP A 145 9.56 3.43 24.81
C ASP A 145 8.72 4.32 23.86
N PRO A 146 8.13 5.42 24.39
CA PRO A 146 7.24 6.30 23.63
C PRO A 146 7.93 7.10 22.50
N ALA A 147 9.27 7.14 22.46
CA ALA A 147 10.03 8.07 21.62
C ALA A 147 10.01 7.78 20.11
N ARG A 148 9.40 6.66 19.66
CA ARG A 148 9.45 6.19 18.25
C ARG A 148 8.11 6.06 17.52
N LEU A 149 7.00 6.59 18.06
CA LEU A 149 5.65 6.23 17.60
C LEU A 149 4.91 7.25 16.71
N ARG A 150 5.26 7.32 15.43
CA ARG A 150 4.20 7.11 14.42
C ARG A 150 2.96 8.06 14.49
N ARG A 151 3.14 9.30 14.04
CA ARG A 151 2.13 10.34 13.74
C ARG A 151 0.90 9.75 13.03
N HIS A 152 -0.34 10.06 13.49
CA HIS A 152 -1.61 10.19 12.71
C HIS A 152 -2.93 10.23 13.53
N LEU A 153 -2.91 10.45 14.85
CA LEU A 153 -3.95 9.84 15.69
C LEU A 153 -4.90 10.77 16.48
N GLU A 154 -4.81 12.08 16.30
CA GLU A 154 -5.53 13.01 17.21
C GLU A 154 -7.04 13.15 16.95
N ARG A 155 -7.58 12.66 15.82
CA ARG A 155 -9.02 12.79 15.54
C ARG A 155 -9.86 11.56 15.86
N PHE A 156 -9.26 10.52 16.44
CA PHE A 156 -9.80 9.18 16.32
C PHE A 156 -10.24 8.52 17.65
N SER A 157 -9.63 8.87 18.77
CA SER A 157 -9.87 8.17 20.03
C SER A 157 -11.29 8.30 20.58
N ASN A 158 -11.97 9.43 20.35
CA ASN A 158 -13.32 9.67 20.90
C ASN A 158 -14.41 8.76 20.27
N LYS A 159 -14.21 8.26 19.04
CA LYS A 159 -15.16 7.34 18.41
C LYS A 159 -14.93 5.90 18.89
N ILE A 160 -13.67 5.49 19.04
CA ILE A 160 -13.33 4.16 19.58
C ILE A 160 -13.81 4.03 21.03
N ASP A 161 -13.65 5.07 21.84
CA ASP A 161 -14.10 5.09 23.24
C ASP A 161 -15.60 4.81 23.39
N ARG A 162 -16.43 5.29 22.45
CA ARG A 162 -17.89 5.08 22.47
C ARG A 162 -18.32 3.66 22.12
N VAL A 163 -17.58 2.99 21.25
CA VAL A 163 -17.92 1.63 20.76
C VAL A 163 -17.33 0.57 21.67
N VAL A 164 -16.09 0.77 22.13
CA VAL A 164 -15.32 -0.24 22.87
C VAL A 164 -15.46 -0.08 24.38
N GLY A 165 -15.57 1.17 24.87
CA GLY A 165 -15.53 1.48 26.30
C GLY A 165 -14.11 1.40 26.90
N PRO A 166 -13.94 1.70 28.20
CA PRO A 166 -12.63 1.70 28.87
C PRO A 166 -12.18 0.33 29.38
N ASP A 167 -13.08 -0.66 29.41
CA ASP A 167 -12.88 -1.91 30.17
C ASP A 167 -12.42 -3.10 29.32
N ARG A 168 -12.25 -2.92 28.00
CA ARG A 168 -11.78 -3.96 27.07
C ARG A 168 -11.01 -3.38 25.89
N LEU A 169 -10.17 -4.21 25.26
CA LEU A 169 -9.52 -3.88 23.99
C LEU A 169 -10.50 -4.00 22.79
N PRO A 170 -10.24 -3.27 21.67
CA PRO A 170 -10.99 -3.46 20.43
C PRO A 170 -10.88 -4.89 19.87
N ARG A 171 -11.89 -5.35 19.14
CA ARG A 171 -12.00 -6.69 18.52
C ARG A 171 -12.36 -6.55 17.03
N ASP A 172 -12.21 -7.64 16.27
CA ASP A 172 -12.55 -7.67 14.82
C ASP A 172 -14.01 -7.26 14.59
N GLU A 173 -14.90 -7.70 15.47
CA GLU A 173 -16.34 -7.42 15.42
C GLU A 173 -16.67 -5.94 15.54
N ASP A 174 -15.84 -5.15 16.26
CA ASP A 174 -16.03 -3.71 16.42
C ASP A 174 -15.79 -2.96 15.09
N ALA A 175 -15.18 -3.59 14.06
CA ALA A 175 -14.90 -2.95 12.78
C ALA A 175 -16.16 -2.46 12.06
N VAL A 176 -17.29 -3.16 12.25
CA VAL A 176 -18.59 -2.76 11.68
C VAL A 176 -19.05 -1.42 12.26
N ASP A 177 -18.84 -1.22 13.56
CA ASP A 177 -19.24 -0.02 14.30
C ASP A 177 -18.16 1.07 14.33
N LEU A 178 -17.03 0.84 13.66
CA LEU A 178 -15.90 1.77 13.54
C LEU A 178 -15.67 2.25 12.08
N PRO A 179 -16.69 2.80 11.40
CA PRO A 179 -16.59 3.21 10.00
C PRO A 179 -15.53 4.29 9.79
N TYR A 180 -15.38 5.23 10.72
CA TYR A 180 -14.33 6.25 10.62
C TYR A 180 -12.92 5.61 10.63
N THR A 181 -12.71 4.44 11.27
CA THR A 181 -11.36 3.85 11.41
C THR A 181 -10.95 3.27 10.09
N ARG A 182 -11.93 2.60 9.47
CA ARG A 182 -11.84 2.12 8.11
C ARG A 182 -11.55 3.28 7.15
N GLN A 183 -12.22 4.43 7.31
CA GLN A 183 -11.94 5.64 6.50
C GLN A 183 -10.51 6.15 6.68
N VAL A 184 -10.00 6.19 7.92
CA VAL A 184 -8.60 6.55 8.20
C VAL A 184 -7.63 5.59 7.53
N ILE A 185 -7.87 4.28 7.59
CA ILE A 185 -7.01 3.29 6.95
C ILE A 185 -6.97 3.49 5.43
N GLN A 186 -8.13 3.73 4.80
CA GLN A 186 -8.17 4.01 3.36
C GLN A 186 -7.43 5.31 3.02
N GLU A 187 -7.61 6.36 3.84
CA GLU A 187 -6.95 7.63 3.61
C GLU A 187 -5.44 7.54 3.82
N LEU A 188 -4.97 6.77 4.81
CA LEU A 188 -3.53 6.53 5.02
C LEU A 188 -2.92 5.84 3.80
N GLN A 189 -3.60 4.82 3.28
CA GLN A 189 -3.18 4.07 2.11
C GLN A 189 -3.14 4.93 0.83
N ARG A 190 -4.06 5.89 0.69
CA ARG A 190 -4.06 6.88 -0.39
C ARG A 190 -2.93 7.91 -0.19
N TRP A 191 -2.91 8.56 0.96
CA TRP A 191 -2.12 9.75 1.26
C TRP A 191 -0.61 9.46 1.20
N ILE A 192 -0.18 8.34 1.78
CA ILE A 192 1.20 7.85 1.65
C ILE A 192 1.16 6.41 1.18
N SER A 193 1.14 6.27 -0.14
CA SER A 193 1.11 4.95 -0.77
C SER A 193 2.37 4.16 -0.45
N VAL A 194 2.21 2.95 0.06
CA VAL A 194 3.35 2.09 0.46
C VAL A 194 4.32 1.90 -0.71
N ALA A 195 3.83 1.65 -1.92
CA ALA A 195 4.64 1.53 -3.13
C ALA A 195 4.15 2.52 -4.20
N PRO A 196 4.76 3.73 -4.32
CA PRO A 196 4.25 4.82 -5.17
C PRO A 196 4.30 4.52 -6.69
N LEU A 197 5.06 3.51 -7.11
CA LEU A 197 5.12 3.00 -8.50
C LEU A 197 4.63 1.55 -8.64
N ALA A 198 4.01 1.01 -7.60
CA ALA A 198 3.74 -0.42 -7.45
C ALA A 198 4.98 -1.28 -7.80
N LEU A 199 4.75 -2.58 -8.08
CA LEU A 199 5.79 -3.41 -8.68
C LEU A 199 5.58 -3.46 -10.20
N PRO A 200 6.61 -3.24 -11.03
CA PRO A 200 6.49 -3.23 -12.49
C PRO A 200 5.92 -4.54 -13.05
N HIS A 201 4.99 -4.41 -14.00
CA HIS A 201 4.46 -5.51 -14.79
C HIS A 201 5.22 -5.61 -16.12
N ALA A 202 5.05 -6.71 -16.84
CA ALA A 202 5.48 -6.82 -18.23
C ALA A 202 4.37 -7.45 -19.09
N THR A 203 4.25 -6.99 -20.33
CA THR A 203 3.37 -7.64 -21.32
C THR A 203 3.93 -9.00 -21.73
N THR A 204 3.08 -10.02 -21.78
CA THR A 204 3.44 -11.39 -22.17
C THR A 204 3.20 -11.66 -23.66
N ALA A 205 2.43 -10.81 -24.32
CA ALA A 205 2.13 -10.83 -25.74
C ALA A 205 1.84 -9.39 -26.23
N PRO A 206 1.95 -9.10 -27.54
CA PRO A 206 1.51 -7.81 -28.06
C PRO A 206 0.01 -7.60 -27.83
N MET A 207 -0.41 -6.35 -27.62
CA MET A 207 -1.81 -5.99 -27.44
C MET A 207 -2.16 -4.65 -28.06
N GLN A 208 -3.41 -4.52 -28.50
CA GLN A 208 -3.98 -3.28 -29.00
C GLN A 208 -4.89 -2.65 -27.93
N VAL A 209 -4.75 -1.35 -27.70
CA VAL A 209 -5.57 -0.56 -26.78
C VAL A 209 -5.96 0.73 -27.45
N GLY A 210 -7.20 0.81 -27.95
CA GLY A 210 -7.61 1.90 -28.83
C GLY A 210 -6.69 1.95 -30.06
N GLU A 211 -6.04 3.09 -30.26
CA GLU A 211 -5.07 3.30 -31.35
C GLU A 211 -3.64 2.84 -30.99
N TRP A 212 -3.37 2.49 -29.73
CA TRP A 212 -2.03 2.14 -29.27
C TRP A 212 -1.71 0.66 -29.47
N HIS A 213 -0.61 0.40 -30.17
CA HIS A 213 0.00 -0.92 -30.25
C HIS A 213 1.09 -1.06 -29.18
N ILE A 214 0.92 -2.01 -28.26
CA ILE A 214 1.83 -2.26 -27.14
C ILE A 214 2.52 -3.60 -27.38
N PRO A 215 3.83 -3.63 -27.72
CA PRO A 215 4.57 -4.86 -27.97
C PRO A 215 4.67 -5.78 -26.73
N ALA A 216 4.96 -7.06 -26.96
CA ALA A 216 5.38 -7.98 -25.90
C ALA A 216 6.68 -7.50 -25.22
N GLY A 217 6.86 -7.80 -23.93
CA GLY A 217 8.02 -7.36 -23.16
C GLY A 217 7.99 -5.89 -22.73
N THR A 218 6.94 -5.14 -23.06
CA THR A 218 6.76 -3.77 -22.57
C THR A 218 6.55 -3.78 -21.07
N VAL A 219 7.31 -2.97 -20.34
CA VAL A 219 7.17 -2.83 -18.89
C VAL A 219 6.04 -1.86 -18.59
N LEU A 220 5.09 -2.24 -17.74
CA LEU A 220 4.03 -1.34 -17.29
C LEU A 220 4.32 -0.92 -15.85
N VAL A 221 4.33 0.39 -15.61
CA VAL A 221 4.54 0.98 -14.29
C VAL A 221 3.25 1.67 -13.87
N LEU A 222 2.65 1.20 -12.78
CA LEU A 222 1.47 1.83 -12.20
C LEU A 222 1.93 2.95 -11.26
N ASN A 223 1.81 4.20 -11.69
CA ASN A 223 2.11 5.37 -10.87
C ASN A 223 0.95 5.64 -9.90
N THR A 224 0.91 4.88 -8.80
CA THR A 224 -0.12 5.02 -7.78
C THR A 224 -0.05 6.39 -7.11
N TYR A 225 1.14 6.98 -6.98
CA TYR A 225 1.31 8.35 -6.48
C TYR A 225 0.53 9.35 -7.33
N ALA A 226 0.68 9.33 -8.66
CA ALA A 226 -0.07 10.23 -9.53
C ALA A 226 -1.59 10.04 -9.42
N ILE A 227 -2.07 8.79 -9.35
CA ILE A 227 -3.51 8.52 -9.21
C ILE A 227 -4.02 9.01 -7.86
N HIS A 228 -3.32 8.72 -6.77
CA HIS A 228 -3.74 9.06 -5.41
C HIS A 228 -3.54 10.55 -5.08
N THR A 229 -2.77 11.27 -5.88
CA THR A 229 -2.55 12.72 -5.74
C THR A 229 -3.20 13.55 -6.86
N ASP A 230 -4.00 12.94 -7.72
CA ASP A 230 -4.75 13.65 -8.76
C ASP A 230 -5.86 14.51 -8.11
N PRO A 231 -5.80 15.85 -8.18
CA PRO A 231 -6.81 16.72 -7.57
C PRO A 231 -8.20 16.58 -8.20
N ALA A 232 -8.31 16.07 -9.44
CA ALA A 232 -9.62 15.79 -10.06
C ALA A 232 -10.32 14.61 -9.38
N THR A 233 -9.56 13.61 -8.94
CA THR A 233 -10.07 12.43 -8.23
C THR A 233 -10.13 12.67 -6.72
N TYR A 234 -9.12 13.34 -6.16
CA TYR A 234 -8.97 13.61 -4.73
C TYR A 234 -8.68 15.10 -4.48
N PRO A 235 -9.71 15.96 -4.32
CA PRO A 235 -9.52 17.41 -4.10
C PRO A 235 -8.64 17.70 -2.88
N GLU A 236 -7.69 18.63 -2.95
CA GLU A 236 -6.70 18.85 -1.86
C GLU A 236 -5.96 17.55 -1.49
N PRO A 237 -5.28 16.90 -2.45
CA PRO A 237 -4.79 15.53 -2.30
C PRO A 237 -3.71 15.36 -1.21
N ARG A 238 -3.06 16.46 -0.82
CA ARG A 238 -2.03 16.49 0.22
C ARG A 238 -2.61 16.67 1.62
N GLU A 239 -3.89 17.00 1.75
CA GLU A 239 -4.59 17.03 3.03
C GLU A 239 -5.08 15.63 3.41
N PHE A 240 -4.76 15.23 4.65
CA PHE A 240 -5.26 13.98 5.22
C PHE A 240 -6.71 14.15 5.66
N ARG A 241 -7.64 13.62 4.86
CA ARG A 241 -9.09 13.80 5.08
C ARG A 241 -9.85 12.46 4.98
N PRO A 242 -9.96 11.70 6.07
CA PRO A 242 -10.69 10.43 6.11
C PRO A 242 -12.14 10.52 5.59
N GLU A 243 -12.79 11.66 5.79
CA GLU A 243 -14.17 11.92 5.39
C GLU A 243 -14.40 11.73 3.87
N ARG A 244 -13.34 11.73 3.05
CA ARG A 244 -13.40 11.35 1.61
C ARG A 244 -14.01 9.97 1.35
N TRP A 245 -13.96 9.09 2.35
CA TRP A 245 -14.37 7.70 2.28
C TRP A 245 -15.76 7.46 2.90
N GLU A 246 -16.43 8.50 3.39
CA GLU A 246 -17.80 8.41 3.87
C GLU A 246 -18.75 7.89 2.78
N GLY A 247 -19.62 6.94 3.13
CA GLY A 247 -20.52 6.24 2.20
C GLY A 247 -19.85 5.30 1.17
N LYS A 248 -18.52 5.35 0.99
CA LYS A 248 -17.79 4.52 0.00
C LYS A 248 -17.40 3.14 0.51
N LEU A 249 -17.38 2.97 1.83
CA LEU A 249 -17.00 1.73 2.50
C LEU A 249 -18.12 0.67 2.55
N GLU A 250 -19.36 1.08 2.28
CA GLU A 250 -20.55 0.21 2.26
C GLU A 250 -20.69 -0.56 0.95
N MET A 251 -19.97 -0.17 -0.11
CA MET A 251 -19.93 -0.88 -1.39
C MET A 251 -19.13 -2.19 -1.34
N VAL A 252 -18.65 -2.58 -0.16
CA VAL A 252 -17.79 -3.75 0.06
C VAL A 252 -18.58 -4.79 0.86
N THR A 253 -18.53 -6.05 0.43
CA THR A 253 -19.35 -7.14 0.99
C THR A 253 -19.07 -7.37 2.47
N SER A 254 -19.99 -8.02 3.19
CA SER A 254 -19.88 -8.35 4.62
C SER A 254 -18.59 -9.10 5.00
N ASP A 255 -18.00 -9.81 4.03
CA ASP A 255 -16.78 -10.59 4.23
C ASP A 255 -15.53 -9.70 4.10
N GLU A 256 -15.59 -8.63 3.31
CA GLU A 256 -14.49 -7.71 3.03
C GLU A 256 -14.59 -6.45 3.92
N GLN A 257 -14.63 -6.66 5.24
CA GLN A 257 -14.98 -5.63 6.22
C GLN A 257 -14.06 -4.41 6.27
N VAL A 258 -12.90 -4.40 5.60
CA VAL A 258 -11.97 -3.25 5.58
C VAL A 258 -11.58 -2.96 4.13
N GLY A 259 -11.96 -1.80 3.58
CA GLY A 259 -11.59 -1.44 2.21
C GLY A 259 -12.64 -0.61 1.45
N ALA A 260 -12.19 0.19 0.48
CA ALA A 260 -12.97 0.62 -0.69
C ALA A 260 -12.14 0.33 -1.94
N ARG A 261 -12.71 -0.36 -2.93
CA ARG A 261 -11.90 -1.02 -3.99
C ARG A 261 -11.87 -0.35 -5.35
N THR A 262 -12.63 0.71 -5.58
CA THR A 262 -12.82 1.18 -6.96
C THR A 262 -11.60 1.93 -7.48
N ASP A 263 -11.02 2.87 -6.72
CA ASP A 263 -9.93 3.72 -7.25
C ASP A 263 -8.70 3.82 -6.33
N LEU A 264 -8.65 2.99 -5.28
CA LEU A 264 -7.50 2.90 -4.38
C LEU A 264 -6.58 1.75 -4.80
N PHE A 265 -5.44 2.07 -5.40
CA PHE A 265 -4.45 1.10 -5.89
C PHE A 265 -3.33 0.81 -4.88
N ALA A 266 -3.60 0.96 -3.58
CA ALA A 266 -2.60 0.76 -2.52
C ALA A 266 -1.97 -0.64 -2.51
N PHE A 267 -2.73 -1.63 -2.99
CA PHE A 267 -2.30 -3.03 -3.10
C PHE A 267 -2.00 -3.46 -4.55
N GLY A 268 -1.92 -2.51 -5.48
CA GLY A 268 -1.74 -2.77 -6.91
C GLY A 268 -3.05 -3.12 -7.61
N ALA A 269 -2.95 -3.79 -8.76
CA ALA A 269 -4.10 -4.04 -9.64
C ALA A 269 -4.05 -5.41 -10.32
N GLY A 270 -5.22 -5.88 -10.73
CA GLY A 270 -5.39 -7.02 -11.61
C GLY A 270 -4.93 -8.35 -11.01
N ARG A 271 -4.45 -9.24 -11.89
CA ARG A 271 -3.99 -10.58 -11.52
C ARG A 271 -2.76 -10.58 -10.58
N ARG A 272 -2.10 -9.43 -10.43
CA ARG A 272 -0.92 -9.23 -9.58
C ARG A 272 -1.22 -8.39 -8.32
N VAL A 273 -2.49 -8.11 -8.02
CA VAL A 273 -2.91 -7.45 -6.77
C VAL A 273 -2.31 -8.16 -5.55
N CYS A 274 -1.95 -7.43 -4.50
CA CYS A 274 -1.30 -7.97 -3.31
C CYS A 274 -2.09 -9.17 -2.75
N PRO A 275 -1.46 -10.35 -2.58
CA PRO A 275 -2.15 -11.50 -2.00
C PRO A 275 -2.48 -11.29 -0.52
N GLY A 276 -1.70 -10.48 0.19
CA GLY A 276 -1.85 -10.22 1.63
C GLY A 276 -2.69 -9.00 1.98
N GLN A 277 -3.45 -8.43 1.03
CA GLN A 277 -4.26 -7.23 1.26
C GLN A 277 -5.16 -7.35 2.49
N HIS A 278 -5.94 -8.44 2.58
CA HIS A 278 -6.88 -8.64 3.68
C HIS A 278 -6.23 -8.77 5.05
N LEU A 279 -5.11 -9.51 5.11
CA LEU A 279 -4.34 -9.65 6.34
C LEU A 279 -3.75 -8.30 6.76
N ALA A 280 -3.21 -7.54 5.80
CA ALA A 280 -2.63 -6.23 6.05
C ALA A 280 -3.68 -5.20 6.51
N GLU A 281 -4.83 -5.14 5.85
CA GLU A 281 -5.93 -4.24 6.21
C GLU A 281 -6.48 -4.53 7.62
N ARG A 282 -6.66 -5.81 7.96
CA ARG A 282 -7.06 -6.21 9.31
C ARG A 282 -5.98 -5.88 10.35
N ASN A 283 -4.71 -6.09 10.04
CA ASN A 283 -3.62 -5.74 10.94
C ASN A 283 -3.54 -4.23 11.19
N LEU A 284 -3.70 -3.43 10.12
CA LEU A 284 -3.79 -1.97 10.22
C LEU A 284 -4.96 -1.54 11.11
N PHE A 285 -6.11 -2.21 10.99
CA PHE A 285 -7.26 -1.95 11.85
C PHE A 285 -6.96 -2.18 13.33
N PHE A 286 -6.37 -3.33 13.69
CA PHE A 286 -5.99 -3.60 15.08
C PHE A 286 -4.96 -2.60 15.58
N MET A 287 -3.85 -2.42 14.86
CA MET A 287 -2.78 -1.51 15.27
C MET A 287 -3.31 -0.10 15.49
N VAL A 288 -4.03 0.46 14.52
CA VAL A 288 -4.58 1.82 14.62
C VAL A 288 -5.56 1.90 15.79
N SER A 289 -6.53 0.98 15.88
CA SER A 289 -7.56 1.03 16.93
C SER A 289 -6.96 0.88 18.33
N TYR A 290 -5.97 0.01 18.49
CA TYR A 290 -5.33 -0.29 19.76
C TYR A 290 -4.50 0.89 20.25
N MET A 291 -3.66 1.46 19.38
CA MET A 291 -2.82 2.62 19.73
C MET A 291 -3.70 3.79 20.16
N LEU A 292 -4.80 4.02 19.44
CA LEU A 292 -5.73 5.10 19.71
C LEU A 292 -6.56 4.94 20.97
N TRP A 293 -6.89 3.70 21.30
CA TRP A 293 -7.59 3.38 22.53
C TRP A 293 -6.66 3.50 23.73
N ALA A 294 -5.39 3.10 23.62
CA ALA A 294 -4.47 3.08 24.74
C ALA A 294 -3.79 4.43 25.01
N PHE A 295 -3.42 5.20 23.98
CA PHE A 295 -2.50 6.33 24.10
C PHE A 295 -3.07 7.66 23.60
N ASP A 296 -2.66 8.74 24.26
CA ASP A 296 -2.67 10.12 23.78
C ASP A 296 -1.32 10.38 23.11
N ILE A 297 -1.34 10.64 21.80
CA ILE A 297 -0.14 10.77 20.97
C ILE A 297 -0.16 12.15 20.35
N LYS A 298 0.82 12.98 20.71
CA LYS A 298 0.95 14.38 20.30
C LYS A 298 2.27 14.65 19.62
N LYS A 299 2.35 15.75 18.86
CA LYS A 299 3.64 16.23 18.35
C LYS A 299 4.57 16.53 19.53
N GLN A 300 5.85 16.21 19.35
CA GLN A 300 6.86 16.64 20.31
C GLN A 300 6.91 18.17 20.36
N LYS A 301 7.29 18.72 21.50
CA LYS A 301 7.57 20.15 21.65
C LYS A 301 9.06 20.41 21.78
N ASP A 302 9.53 21.51 21.22
CA ASP A 302 10.88 22.01 21.46
C ASP A 302 11.04 22.59 22.88
N ASP A 303 12.25 23.01 23.24
CA ASP A 303 12.56 23.61 24.55
C ASP A 303 11.75 24.90 24.82
N GLY A 304 11.23 25.54 23.76
CA GLY A 304 10.37 26.72 23.83
C GLY A 304 8.88 26.39 23.91
N GLY A 305 8.50 25.10 23.95
CA GLY A 305 7.12 24.64 24.04
C GLY A 305 6.35 24.65 22.70
N ARG A 306 7.02 24.89 21.57
CA ARG A 306 6.40 24.88 20.23
C ARG A 306 6.38 23.48 19.66
N GLU A 307 5.31 23.12 18.99
CA GLU A 307 5.22 21.81 18.34
C GLU A 307 6.23 21.68 17.21
N ILE A 308 6.93 20.55 17.19
CA ILE A 308 7.83 20.16 16.11
C ILE A 308 6.99 19.50 15.02
N ASP A 309 6.93 20.16 13.87
CA ASP A 309 6.34 19.57 12.69
C ASP A 309 7.21 18.41 12.16
N ILE A 310 6.53 17.43 11.59
CA ILE A 310 7.09 16.25 10.95
C ILE A 310 6.79 16.44 9.47
N ASP A 311 7.82 16.36 8.66
CA ASP A 311 7.65 16.42 7.22
C ASP A 311 7.17 15.06 6.72
N MET A 312 5.99 15.02 6.11
CA MET A 312 5.42 13.78 5.56
C MET A 312 6.09 13.36 4.24
N ASP A 313 6.90 14.25 3.65
CA ASP A 313 7.72 13.98 2.47
C ASP A 313 9.18 13.64 2.81
N ASP A 314 9.57 13.69 4.09
CA ASP A 314 10.89 13.23 4.56
C ASP A 314 10.96 11.69 4.57
N LEU A 315 11.05 11.13 3.37
CA LEU A 315 11.03 9.71 3.10
C LEU A 315 12.44 9.19 2.84
N ARG A 316 12.79 8.06 3.44
CA ARG A 316 14.04 7.37 3.10
C ARG A 316 13.98 6.80 1.68
N PRO A 317 15.12 6.73 0.95
CA PRO A 317 15.19 6.05 -0.33
C PRO A 317 14.78 4.57 -0.22
N GLY A 318 13.92 4.10 -1.12
CA GLY A 318 13.48 2.70 -1.14
C GLY A 318 12.38 2.40 -2.16
N ILE A 319 12.09 1.10 -2.33
CA ILE A 319 10.95 0.62 -3.13
C ILE A 319 9.63 0.98 -2.43
N VAL A 320 9.63 0.95 -1.11
CA VAL A 320 8.50 1.33 -0.27
C VAL A 320 8.75 2.67 0.39
N ASN A 321 7.72 3.49 0.50
CA ASN A 321 7.77 4.71 1.28
C ASN A 321 7.97 4.35 2.75
N THR A 322 8.98 4.94 3.37
CA THR A 322 9.15 4.92 4.82
C THR A 322 9.62 6.29 5.24
N ILE A 323 8.88 6.91 6.15
CA ILE A 323 9.26 8.20 6.72
C ILE A 323 10.52 8.00 7.55
N ASN A 324 11.47 8.94 7.47
CA ASN A 324 12.64 8.96 8.33
C ASN A 324 12.23 9.03 9.82
N PRO A 325 13.11 8.65 10.75
CA PRO A 325 12.79 8.73 12.18
C PRO A 325 12.37 10.15 12.58
N TYR A 326 11.26 10.24 13.32
CA TYR A 326 10.78 11.46 13.96
C TYR A 326 10.29 11.13 15.37
N SER A 327 10.12 12.17 16.18
CA SER A 327 9.75 12.05 17.58
C SER A 327 8.34 12.58 17.86
N VAL A 328 7.68 12.00 18.86
CA VAL A 328 6.33 12.31 19.32
C VAL A 328 6.26 12.22 20.84
N ASP A 329 5.30 12.87 21.46
CA ASP A 329 4.97 12.71 22.88
C ASP A 329 3.82 11.71 23.00
N VAL A 330 4.08 10.53 23.58
CA VAL A 330 3.07 9.48 23.77
C VAL A 330 2.86 9.28 25.26
N LYS A 331 1.60 9.36 25.69
CA LYS A 331 1.20 9.13 27.08
C LYS A 331 0.02 8.16 27.11
N PRO A 332 -0.04 7.22 28.06
CA PRO A 332 -1.25 6.43 28.28
C PRO A 332 -2.44 7.35 28.55
N ARG A 333 -3.62 7.04 27.96
CA ARG A 333 -4.84 7.83 28.19
C ARG A 333 -5.34 7.70 29.63
N SER A 334 -5.10 6.55 30.27
CA SER A 334 -5.32 6.34 31.70
C SER A 334 -4.47 5.20 32.23
N ALA A 335 -4.25 5.19 33.55
CA ALA A 335 -3.57 4.09 34.23
C ALA A 335 -4.31 2.76 34.03
N GLY A 336 -5.65 2.75 34.17
CA GLY A 336 -6.45 1.53 34.00
C GLY A 336 -6.37 0.94 32.59
N ARG A 337 -6.33 1.79 31.54
CA ARG A 337 -6.11 1.30 30.16
C ARG A 337 -4.73 0.68 30.00
N LEU A 338 -3.70 1.30 30.58
CA LEU A 338 -2.35 0.75 30.54
C LEU A 338 -2.27 -0.60 31.28
N GLU A 339 -2.93 -0.72 32.42
CA GLU A 339 -3.02 -2.00 33.15
C GLU A 339 -3.70 -3.07 32.31
N LEU A 340 -4.81 -2.75 31.63
CA LEU A 340 -5.50 -3.68 30.72
C LEU A 340 -4.61 -4.11 29.55
N VAL A 341 -3.86 -3.19 28.95
CA VAL A 341 -2.87 -3.52 27.90
C VAL A 341 -1.84 -4.52 28.42
N LYS A 342 -1.24 -4.23 29.58
CA LYS A 342 -0.20 -5.07 30.19
C LYS A 342 -0.75 -6.43 30.61
N ALA A 343 -1.93 -6.46 31.20
CA ALA A 343 -2.61 -7.69 31.61
C ALA A 343 -2.95 -8.56 30.40
N ASN A 344 -3.52 -7.97 29.34
CA ASN A 344 -3.82 -8.70 28.11
C ASN A 344 -2.55 -9.25 27.45
N TRP A 345 -1.47 -8.47 27.39
CA TRP A 345 -0.18 -8.98 26.90
C TRP A 345 0.33 -10.15 27.75
N ALA A 346 0.31 -10.03 29.08
CA ALA A 346 0.77 -11.09 29.98
C ALA A 346 -0.03 -12.38 29.77
N GLU A 347 -1.36 -12.29 29.70
CA GLU A 347 -2.25 -13.43 29.47
C GLU A 347 -1.99 -14.09 28.10
N GLN A 348 -1.88 -13.30 27.04
CA GLN A 348 -1.65 -13.80 25.68
C GLN A 348 -0.25 -14.41 25.55
N ARG A 349 0.78 -13.78 26.14
CA ARG A 349 2.15 -14.30 26.19
C ARG A 349 2.19 -15.66 26.87
N GLU A 350 1.58 -15.80 28.04
CA GLU A 350 1.56 -17.07 28.78
C GLU A 350 0.83 -18.18 28.00
N LYS A 351 -0.29 -17.85 27.34
CA LYS A 351 -1.08 -18.81 26.57
C LYS A 351 -0.42 -19.26 25.27
N LEU A 352 0.32 -18.36 24.62
CA LEU A 352 0.74 -18.53 23.22
C LEU A 352 2.24 -18.70 23.04
N LEU A 353 3.07 -18.20 23.96
CA LEU A 353 4.52 -18.11 23.81
C LEU A 353 5.28 -18.83 24.92
N ASP A 354 6.40 -19.45 24.57
CA ASP A 354 7.33 -20.06 25.51
C ASP A 354 8.26 -19.03 26.17
N ALA A 355 9.20 -19.50 26.99
CA ALA A 355 10.17 -18.64 27.68
C ALA A 355 11.10 -17.85 26.74
N ASN A 356 11.26 -18.28 25.49
CA ASN A 356 12.08 -17.64 24.45
C ASN A 356 11.23 -16.79 23.49
N GLU A 357 9.97 -16.50 23.86
CA GLU A 357 9.00 -15.80 23.02
C GLU A 357 8.71 -16.51 21.68
N GLN A 358 8.86 -17.85 21.65
CA GLN A 358 8.47 -18.67 20.50
C GLN A 358 7.08 -19.26 20.69
N TRP A 359 6.34 -19.47 19.61
CA TRP A 359 5.00 -20.06 19.66
C TRP A 359 5.03 -21.47 20.28
N ILE A 360 4.29 -21.68 21.37
CA ILE A 360 4.10 -23.01 21.99
C ILE A 360 3.41 -23.93 21.00
N GLN A 361 2.34 -23.43 20.37
CA GLN A 361 1.60 -24.12 19.32
C GLN A 361 0.92 -23.10 18.40
N SER A 362 0.79 -23.44 17.12
CA SER A 362 -0.01 -22.63 16.19
C SER A 362 -1.51 -22.77 16.53
N PRO A 363 -2.29 -21.67 16.52
CA PRO A 363 -3.74 -21.73 16.68
C PRO A 363 -4.36 -22.71 15.70
N GLU A 364 -5.31 -23.51 16.16
CA GLU A 364 -5.91 -24.60 15.38
C GLU A 364 -6.47 -24.13 14.02
N ALA A 365 -7.10 -22.95 14.01
CA ALA A 365 -7.60 -22.33 12.78
C ALA A 365 -6.49 -22.05 11.76
N VAL A 366 -5.31 -21.60 12.22
CA VAL A 366 -4.14 -21.38 11.35
C VAL A 366 -3.60 -22.71 10.85
N THR A 367 -3.45 -23.71 11.73
CA THR A 367 -3.00 -25.05 11.38
C THR A 367 -3.90 -25.69 10.32
N SER A 368 -5.23 -25.52 10.44
CA SER A 368 -6.22 -25.98 9.47
C SER A 368 -6.07 -25.30 8.10
N VAL A 369 -5.83 -23.99 8.07
CA VAL A 369 -5.57 -23.24 6.83
C VAL A 369 -4.29 -23.73 6.15
N MET A 370 -3.22 -23.95 6.92
CA MET A 370 -1.94 -24.45 6.39
C MET A 370 -2.07 -25.88 5.86
N ALA A 371 -2.76 -26.76 6.58
CA ALA A 371 -2.99 -28.15 6.17
C ALA A 371 -3.77 -28.28 4.86
N LYS A 372 -4.72 -27.37 4.59
CA LYS A 372 -5.47 -27.32 3.32
C LYS A 372 -4.60 -26.99 2.11
N THR A 373 -3.44 -26.38 2.34
CA THR A 373 -2.52 -25.92 1.28
C THR A 373 -1.40 -26.92 1.00
N ALA A 374 -1.19 -27.88 1.90
CA ALA A 374 -0.24 -28.99 1.74
C ALA A 374 -0.78 -30.16 0.88
N LYS A 375 -2.06 -30.11 0.48
CA LYS A 375 -2.70 -31.02 -0.48
C LYS A 375 -2.79 -30.34 -1.86
#